data_AF-A0A1N6IXN4-F1
#
_entry.id   AF-A0A1N6IXN4-F1
#
_cell.length_a   1.000
_cell.length_b   1.000
_cell.length_c   1.000
_cell.angle_alpha   90.00
_cell.angle_beta   90.00
_cell.angle_gamma   90.00
#
_symmetry.space_group_name_H-M   'P 1'
#
loop_
_entity.id
_entity.type
_entity.pdbx_description
1 polymer ?
#
loop_
_entity_poly.entity_id
_entity_poly.type
_entity_poly.pdbx_seq_one_letter_code
_entity_poly.pdbx_strand_id
1 'polypeptide(L)'
;MTHDELQAAVDRLRAEADRWVRAVGLVGSTAEALRADGHAVELEGCGDALVLRLPLAGLSQFRPVAGAAAVETAKPEIPAGGSSTAPGQAPAARHVQPDFPPGGAVDPAAGASEGQEGAAEKADKAPAAPRPRAPRSRGRPGDWTDEELQTAVGILSRGGTQAEVAEAVPHRSRKSVSVKCAKLRKWIAENGMEGAAEAPPASEPAPIPATVPRAAPPRPAARPSSLGGEGGAPRAPLSARQVEAHLDALGHAAPWTPEADLALAYALVRGDGLSLAAERLGVAREEARDRWNALCPIKGLDEQQALIAALRRRATEAA
;
A
#
# COMPACT_ATOMS: atom_id res chain seq x y z
N MET A 1 -8.74 13.45 30.13
CA MET A 1 -9.73 12.64 29.41
C MET A 1 -11.10 13.03 29.93
N THR A 2 -11.96 13.61 29.11
CA THR A 2 -13.29 14.06 29.52
C THR A 2 -14.26 12.90 29.59
N HIS A 3 -15.40 13.08 30.26
CA HIS A 3 -16.48 12.09 30.28
C HIS A 3 -16.95 11.73 28.86
N ASP A 4 -17.04 12.72 27.97
CA ASP A 4 -17.44 12.53 26.58
C ASP A 4 -16.41 11.69 25.80
N GLU A 5 -15.11 11.89 26.04
CA GLU A 5 -14.04 11.08 25.42
C GLU A 5 -14.08 9.63 25.88
N LEU A 6 -14.39 9.39 27.16
CA LEU A 6 -14.56 8.05 27.71
C LEU A 6 -15.81 7.37 27.12
N GLN A 7 -16.93 8.09 27.02
CA GLN A 7 -18.16 7.57 26.42
C GLN A 7 -17.94 7.22 24.94
N ALA A 8 -17.27 8.09 24.18
CA ALA A 8 -16.92 7.81 22.78
C ALA A 8 -15.94 6.62 22.62
N ALA A 9 -15.08 6.36 23.60
CA ALA A 9 -14.23 5.18 23.61
C ALA A 9 -15.03 3.90 23.87
N VAL A 10 -15.96 3.93 24.84
CA VAL A 10 -16.86 2.81 25.14
C VAL A 10 -17.75 2.47 23.95
N ASP A 11 -18.32 3.49 23.29
CA ASP A 11 -19.20 3.28 22.14
C ASP A 11 -18.44 2.66 20.95
N ARG A 12 -17.17 3.05 20.75
CA ARG A 12 -16.30 2.42 19.74
C ARG A 12 -16.01 0.95 20.05
N LEU A 13 -15.65 0.64 21.30
CA LEU A 13 -15.42 -0.74 21.73
C LEU A 13 -16.68 -1.60 21.59
N ARG A 14 -17.85 -1.05 21.90
CA ARG A 14 -19.13 -1.73 21.72
C ARG A 14 -19.43 -2.01 20.25
N ALA A 15 -19.22 -1.02 19.37
CA ALA A 15 -19.41 -1.18 17.93
C ALA A 15 -18.44 -2.21 17.32
N GLU A 16 -17.22 -2.30 17.84
CA GLU A 16 -16.23 -3.30 17.45
C GLU A 16 -16.65 -4.71 17.93
N ALA A 17 -17.08 -4.85 19.19
CA ALA A 17 -17.60 -6.10 19.72
C ALA A 17 -18.80 -6.61 18.92
N ASP A 18 -19.76 -5.73 18.58
CA ASP A 18 -20.92 -6.09 17.76
C ASP A 18 -20.51 -6.53 16.35
N ARG A 19 -19.44 -5.95 15.79
CA ARG A 19 -18.88 -6.37 14.50
C ARG A 19 -18.30 -7.77 14.58
N TRP A 20 -17.56 -8.09 15.64
CA TRP A 20 -17.03 -9.43 15.88
C TRP A 20 -18.12 -10.47 16.08
N VAL A 21 -19.17 -10.15 16.84
CA VAL A 21 -20.33 -11.05 17.03
C VAL A 21 -20.99 -11.37 15.68
N ARG A 22 -21.18 -10.37 14.81
CA ARG A 22 -21.71 -10.60 13.45
C ARG A 22 -20.79 -11.46 12.59
N ALA A 23 -19.48 -11.21 12.63
CA ALA A 23 -18.50 -11.98 11.87
C ALA A 23 -18.48 -13.45 12.32
N VAL A 24 -18.48 -13.71 13.63
CA VAL A 24 -18.55 -15.07 14.19
C VAL A 24 -19.86 -15.74 13.81
N GLY A 25 -20.99 -15.02 13.85
CA GLY A 25 -22.29 -15.54 13.40
C GLY A 25 -22.28 -15.96 11.93
N LEU A 26 -21.70 -15.15 11.04
CA LEU A 26 -21.55 -15.47 9.61
C LEU A 26 -20.66 -16.70 9.36
N VAL A 27 -19.54 -16.81 10.07
CA VAL A 27 -18.66 -17.98 9.94
C VAL A 27 -19.33 -19.23 10.50
N GLY A 28 -20.07 -19.12 11.61
CA GLY A 28 -20.89 -20.18 12.18
C GLY A 28 -21.94 -20.68 11.18
N SER A 29 -22.75 -19.78 10.60
CA SER A 29 -23.77 -20.14 9.61
C SER A 29 -23.17 -20.76 8.35
N THR A 30 -22.00 -20.29 7.91
CA THR A 30 -21.29 -20.86 6.76
C THR A 30 -20.79 -22.28 7.06
N ALA A 31 -20.24 -22.50 8.26
CA ALA A 31 -19.82 -23.84 8.67
C ALA A 31 -21.00 -24.81 8.81
N GLU A 32 -22.15 -24.35 9.31
CA GLU A 32 -23.38 -25.15 9.37
C GLU A 32 -23.89 -25.53 7.97
N ALA A 33 -23.92 -24.57 7.03
CA ALA A 33 -24.30 -24.85 5.65
C ALA A 33 -23.37 -25.90 5.01
N LEU A 34 -22.06 -25.74 5.18
CA LEU A 34 -21.08 -26.72 4.67
C LEU A 34 -21.27 -28.11 5.30
N ARG A 35 -21.59 -28.19 6.60
CA ARG A 35 -21.90 -29.48 7.26
C ARG A 35 -23.19 -30.11 6.72
N ALA A 36 -24.21 -29.30 6.44
CA ALA A 36 -25.44 -29.76 5.82
C ALA A 36 -25.19 -30.36 4.41
N ASP A 37 -24.21 -29.81 3.69
CA ASP A 37 -23.74 -30.32 2.40
C ASP A 37 -22.79 -31.54 2.52
N GLY A 38 -22.59 -32.06 3.74
CA GLY A 38 -21.76 -33.25 4.00
C GLY A 38 -20.26 -32.96 4.11
N HIS A 39 -19.85 -31.69 4.18
CA HIS A 39 -18.45 -31.34 4.44
C HIS A 39 -18.13 -31.45 5.93
N ALA A 40 -17.04 -32.15 6.25
CA ALA A 40 -16.44 -32.06 7.57
C ALA A 40 -15.80 -30.67 7.72
N VAL A 41 -16.33 -29.86 8.63
CA VAL A 41 -15.83 -28.52 8.94
C VAL A 41 -15.63 -28.38 10.44
N GLU A 42 -14.42 -28.01 10.83
CA GLU A 42 -14.03 -27.71 12.20
C GLU A 42 -13.89 -26.19 12.36
N LEU A 43 -14.45 -25.64 13.44
CA LEU A 43 -14.27 -24.26 13.84
C LEU A 43 -13.41 -24.25 15.11
N GLU A 44 -12.27 -23.58 15.06
CA GLU A 44 -11.35 -23.46 16.18
C GLU A 44 -11.13 -21.98 16.51
N GLY A 45 -11.32 -21.61 17.78
CA GLY A 45 -10.94 -20.29 18.28
C GLY A 45 -9.43 -20.26 18.56
N CYS A 46 -8.72 -19.34 17.93
CA CYS A 46 -7.27 -19.18 18.07
C CYS A 46 -6.97 -17.73 18.47
N GLY A 47 -6.99 -17.44 19.77
CA GLY A 47 -6.74 -16.09 20.30
C GLY A 47 -7.81 -15.09 19.83
N ASP A 48 -7.39 -14.11 19.05
CA ASP A 48 -8.21 -13.07 18.42
C ASP A 48 -8.73 -13.46 17.02
N ALA A 49 -8.50 -14.71 16.59
CA ALA A 49 -8.96 -15.22 15.31
C ALA A 49 -9.90 -16.42 15.47
N LEU A 50 -10.84 -16.55 14.52
CA LEU A 50 -11.65 -17.75 14.34
C LEU A 50 -11.18 -18.47 13.07
N VAL A 51 -10.74 -19.71 13.20
CA VAL A 51 -10.18 -20.50 12.10
C VAL A 51 -11.19 -21.55 11.68
N LEU A 52 -11.59 -21.52 10.40
CA LEU A 52 -12.40 -22.57 9.78
C LEU A 52 -11.46 -23.55 9.08
N ARG A 53 -11.41 -24.79 9.57
CA ARG A 53 -10.61 -25.88 9.01
C ARG A 53 -11.49 -26.83 8.22
N LEU A 54 -11.07 -27.09 6.98
CA LEU A 54 -11.64 -28.09 6.09
C LEU A 54 -10.67 -29.27 6.01
N PRO A 55 -10.84 -30.34 6.79
CA PRO A 55 -10.04 -31.55 6.66
C PRO A 55 -10.08 -32.07 5.21
N LEU A 56 -8.90 -32.13 4.59
CA LEU A 56 -8.71 -32.63 3.22
C LEU A 56 -9.07 -34.12 3.05
N ALA A 57 -9.31 -34.84 4.15
CA ALA A 57 -9.57 -36.29 4.18
C ALA A 57 -10.84 -36.74 3.43
N GLY A 58 -11.66 -35.83 2.89
CA GLY A 58 -12.83 -36.16 2.06
C GLY A 58 -12.83 -35.54 0.65
N LEU A 59 -11.87 -34.67 0.32
CA LEU A 59 -11.91 -33.91 -0.95
C LEU A 59 -11.53 -34.76 -2.18
N SER A 60 -10.98 -35.97 -1.98
CA SER A 60 -10.69 -36.91 -3.07
C SER A 60 -11.94 -37.48 -3.76
N GLN A 61 -13.13 -37.31 -3.17
CA GLN A 61 -14.40 -37.76 -3.75
C GLN A 61 -15.16 -36.65 -4.48
N PHE A 62 -14.57 -35.45 -4.59
CA PHE A 62 -15.21 -34.32 -5.25
C PHE A 62 -15.29 -34.57 -6.75
N ARG A 63 -16.43 -35.10 -7.20
CA ARG A 63 -16.79 -35.17 -8.62
C ARG A 63 -17.30 -33.77 -8.99
N PRO A 64 -16.61 -33.02 -9.87
CA PRO A 64 -17.13 -31.73 -10.32
C PRO A 64 -18.50 -31.98 -10.96
N VAL A 65 -19.55 -31.43 -10.37
CA VAL A 65 -20.88 -31.42 -10.99
C VAL A 65 -20.77 -30.47 -12.17
N ALA A 66 -20.59 -31.03 -13.36
CA ALA A 66 -20.69 -30.30 -14.62
C ALA A 66 -22.15 -29.87 -14.81
N GLY A 67 -22.53 -28.75 -14.19
CA GLY A 67 -23.92 -28.30 -14.24
C GLY A 67 -24.33 -27.21 -13.25
N ALA A 68 -23.41 -26.38 -12.75
CA ALA A 68 -23.80 -25.16 -12.06
C ALA A 68 -23.92 -24.01 -13.08
N ALA A 69 -25.07 -23.97 -13.76
CA ALA A 69 -25.51 -22.80 -14.50
C ALA A 69 -25.69 -21.62 -13.54
N ALA A 70 -25.44 -20.42 -14.07
CA ALA A 70 -25.53 -19.13 -13.39
C ALA A 70 -26.72 -19.04 -12.42
N VAL A 71 -26.44 -18.83 -11.13
CA VAL A 71 -27.43 -18.33 -10.19
C VAL A 71 -27.58 -16.85 -10.48
N GLU A 72 -28.59 -16.56 -11.29
CA GLU A 72 -29.15 -15.23 -11.50
C GLU A 72 -29.64 -14.69 -10.15
N THR A 73 -29.12 -13.52 -9.77
CA THR A 73 -29.48 -12.80 -8.54
C THR A 73 -30.97 -12.45 -8.56
N ALA A 74 -31.78 -13.24 -7.86
CA ALA A 74 -33.18 -12.91 -7.61
C ALA A 74 -33.28 -11.71 -6.65
N LYS A 75 -33.81 -10.60 -7.19
CA LYS A 75 -34.16 -9.37 -6.48
C LYS A 75 -35.38 -9.66 -5.58
N PRO A 76 -35.33 -9.41 -4.25
CA PRO A 76 -36.50 -9.61 -3.41
C PRO A 76 -37.56 -8.53 -3.70
N GLU A 77 -38.74 -8.97 -4.13
CA GLU A 77 -39.96 -8.17 -4.16
C GLU A 77 -40.43 -7.88 -2.73
N ILE A 78 -40.50 -6.59 -2.40
CA ILE A 78 -41.09 -6.09 -1.16
C ILE A 78 -42.59 -5.85 -1.44
N PRO A 79 -43.52 -6.46 -0.71
CA PRO A 79 -44.94 -6.26 -0.92
C PRO A 79 -45.38 -4.84 -0.53
N ALA A 80 -46.15 -4.23 -1.42
CA ALA A 80 -46.79 -2.94 -1.24
C ALA A 80 -48.05 -3.05 -0.35
N GLY A 81 -48.13 -2.16 0.63
CA GLY A 81 -49.32 -1.84 1.42
C GLY A 81 -48.89 -1.05 2.64
N GLY A 82 -49.43 0.10 3.01
CA GLY A 82 -50.56 0.89 2.55
C GLY A 82 -50.97 1.80 3.74
N SER A 83 -51.32 3.06 3.42
CA SER A 83 -52.02 4.05 4.28
C SER A 83 -51.19 4.76 5.37
N SER A 84 -51.00 6.09 5.23
CA SER A 84 -51.81 7.18 5.84
C SER A 84 -51.31 7.50 7.26
N THR A 85 -50.91 8.72 7.65
CA THR A 85 -51.68 9.97 7.70
C THR A 85 -50.72 11.14 8.01
N ALA A 86 -50.85 12.29 7.34
CA ALA A 86 -50.30 13.61 7.75
C ALA A 86 -51.34 14.33 8.66
N PRO A 87 -51.11 15.49 9.31
CA PRO A 87 -49.99 16.44 9.19
C PRO A 87 -49.46 17.04 10.53
N GLY A 88 -48.36 17.79 10.48
CA GLY A 88 -47.91 18.63 11.60
C GLY A 88 -46.53 19.25 11.31
N GLN A 89 -46.48 20.43 10.67
CA GLN A 89 -46.34 21.74 11.31
C GLN A 89 -44.86 22.15 11.47
N ALA A 90 -44.47 23.14 10.66
CA ALA A 90 -43.20 23.85 10.72
C ALA A 90 -43.01 24.61 12.05
N PRO A 91 -41.77 24.88 12.44
CA PRO A 91 -41.40 26.30 12.45
C PRO A 91 -40.02 26.60 11.86
N ALA A 92 -39.96 27.81 11.31
CA ALA A 92 -38.80 28.47 10.73
C ALA A 92 -37.66 28.65 11.77
N ALA A 93 -36.44 28.23 11.40
CA ALA A 93 -35.23 28.61 12.10
C ALA A 93 -34.43 29.61 11.24
N ARG A 94 -34.41 30.83 11.78
CA ARG A 94 -33.70 32.04 11.39
C ARG A 94 -32.28 31.79 10.87
N HIS A 95 -32.06 32.28 9.65
CA HIS A 95 -30.74 32.64 9.12
C HIS A 95 -30.17 33.80 9.94
N VAL A 96 -28.99 33.61 10.53
CA VAL A 96 -28.21 34.68 11.17
C VAL A 96 -26.96 34.87 10.33
N GLN A 97 -26.94 35.93 9.52
CA GLN A 97 -25.74 36.51 8.93
C GLN A 97 -25.05 37.36 9.98
N PRO A 98 -23.74 37.21 10.23
CA PRO A 98 -22.96 38.26 10.85
C PRO A 98 -22.50 39.29 9.81
N ASP A 99 -22.98 40.51 10.05
CA ASP A 99 -22.50 41.81 9.55
C ASP A 99 -20.97 41.95 9.68
N PHE A 100 -20.28 42.28 8.59
CA PHE A 100 -18.90 42.77 8.60
C PHE A 100 -18.89 44.20 8.03
N PRO A 101 -18.43 45.21 8.80
CA PRO A 101 -18.35 46.58 8.31
C PRO A 101 -17.17 46.78 7.34
N PRO A 102 -17.30 47.70 6.35
CA PRO A 102 -16.24 48.07 5.43
C PRO A 102 -15.38 49.22 5.99
N GLY A 103 -14.06 49.09 5.92
CA GLY A 103 -13.12 50.18 6.20
C GLY A 103 -11.68 49.65 6.18
N GLY A 104 -10.70 50.28 5.54
CA GLY A 104 -10.67 51.53 4.81
C GLY A 104 -9.44 51.54 3.89
N ALA A 105 -9.57 52.30 2.81
CA ALA A 105 -8.48 52.63 1.90
C ALA A 105 -7.51 53.59 2.58
N VAL A 106 -6.20 53.32 2.45
CA VAL A 106 -5.13 54.33 2.50
C VAL A 106 -3.97 53.86 1.62
N ASP A 107 -3.94 54.34 0.39
CA ASP A 107 -2.72 54.79 -0.28
C ASP A 107 -2.61 56.30 -0.01
N PRO A 108 -1.40 56.89 0.15
CA PRO A 108 -0.76 57.42 -1.06
C PRO A 108 0.78 57.55 -1.04
N ALA A 109 1.28 57.85 -2.25
CA ALA A 109 2.49 58.62 -2.58
C ALA A 109 3.82 57.85 -2.65
N ALA A 110 4.76 58.15 -3.54
CA ALA A 110 4.87 58.94 -4.76
C ALA A 110 6.34 58.82 -5.20
N GLY A 111 6.63 58.94 -6.49
CA GLY A 111 8.00 59.03 -7.04
C GLY A 111 8.09 58.21 -8.34
N ALA A 112 7.65 58.72 -9.50
CA ALA A 112 8.28 59.77 -10.31
C ALA A 112 9.74 59.45 -10.69
N SER A 113 9.93 59.02 -11.94
CA SER A 113 10.89 59.62 -12.87
C SER A 113 10.67 59.10 -14.30
N GLU A 114 10.34 60.05 -15.18
CA GLU A 114 10.64 60.07 -16.63
C GLU A 114 12.12 59.66 -16.86
N GLY A 115 12.58 59.15 -18.00
CA GLY A 115 12.04 58.94 -19.34
C GLY A 115 13.26 58.75 -20.24
N GLN A 116 13.21 57.89 -21.26
CA GLN A 116 14.07 58.07 -22.43
C GLN A 116 13.60 57.21 -23.61
N GLU A 117 13.17 57.90 -24.67
CA GLU A 117 13.06 57.37 -26.02
C GLU A 117 14.46 57.03 -26.57
N GLY A 118 14.53 55.98 -27.40
CA GLY A 118 15.74 55.61 -28.11
C GLY A 118 15.46 54.53 -29.15
N ALA A 119 15.53 54.92 -30.41
CA ALA A 119 15.19 54.16 -31.60
C ALA A 119 15.99 52.85 -31.81
N ALA A 120 15.27 51.89 -32.40
CA ALA A 120 15.68 50.86 -33.36
C ALA A 120 17.18 50.54 -33.56
N GLU A 121 17.59 49.32 -33.20
CA GLU A 121 18.66 48.64 -33.92
C GLU A 121 18.47 47.10 -33.89
N LYS A 122 18.54 46.50 -35.08
CA LYS A 122 18.52 45.04 -35.30
C LYS A 122 19.81 44.44 -34.72
N ALA A 123 19.71 43.54 -33.75
CA ALA A 123 20.84 42.70 -33.37
C ALA A 123 20.42 41.31 -32.88
N ASP A 124 21.21 40.36 -33.37
CA ASP A 124 21.35 38.94 -33.11
C ASP A 124 20.76 38.31 -31.83
N LYS A 125 20.30 37.08 -32.03
CA LYS A 125 19.73 36.16 -31.05
C LYS A 125 20.80 35.76 -30.02
N ALA A 126 20.93 36.56 -28.96
CA ALA A 126 21.80 36.28 -27.82
C ALA A 126 21.36 34.99 -27.09
N PRO A 127 22.31 34.14 -26.65
CA PRO A 127 22.01 32.91 -25.94
C PRO A 127 21.44 33.22 -24.54
N ALA A 128 20.33 32.59 -24.20
CA ALA A 128 19.68 32.72 -22.90
C ALA A 128 20.67 32.45 -21.76
N ALA A 129 20.75 33.40 -20.81
CA ALA A 129 21.57 33.29 -19.61
C ALA A 129 21.30 31.96 -18.89
N PRO A 130 22.34 31.19 -18.52
CA PRO A 130 22.17 29.93 -17.81
C PRO A 130 21.53 30.20 -16.44
N ARG A 131 20.28 29.75 -16.26
CA ARG A 131 19.64 29.74 -14.95
C ARG A 131 20.55 29.01 -13.94
N PRO A 132 20.77 29.53 -12.73
CA PRO A 132 21.59 28.87 -11.72
C PRO A 132 20.99 27.49 -11.45
N ARG A 133 21.71 26.45 -11.86
CA ARG A 133 21.32 25.06 -11.57
C ARG A 133 21.56 24.84 -10.09
N ALA A 134 20.47 24.68 -9.33
CA ALA A 134 20.54 24.25 -7.94
C ALA A 134 21.51 23.06 -7.81
N PRO A 135 22.36 23.03 -6.77
CA PRO A 135 23.34 21.98 -6.58
C PRO A 135 22.63 20.63 -6.63
N ARG A 136 23.08 19.76 -7.54
CA ARG A 136 22.59 18.39 -7.60
C ARG A 136 23.02 17.73 -6.30
N SER A 137 22.07 17.47 -5.40
CA SER A 137 22.35 16.67 -4.22
C SER A 137 22.94 15.34 -4.70
N ARG A 138 24.13 14.99 -4.20
CA ARG A 138 24.72 13.67 -4.41
C ARG A 138 23.87 12.72 -3.59
N GLY A 139 22.73 12.31 -4.15
CA GLY A 139 21.73 11.51 -3.44
C GLY A 139 22.41 10.28 -2.86
N ARG A 140 22.21 10.04 -1.56
CA ARG A 140 22.81 8.90 -0.88
C ARG A 140 22.24 7.62 -1.53
N PRO A 141 23.07 6.77 -2.14
CA PRO A 141 22.62 5.43 -2.51
C PRO A 141 22.37 4.66 -1.21
N GLY A 142 21.15 4.16 -1.02
CA GLY A 142 20.76 3.43 0.18
C GLY A 142 19.26 3.18 0.23
N ASP A 143 18.83 2.30 1.14
CA ASP A 143 17.42 2.00 1.38
C ASP A 143 16.70 3.22 2.00
N TRP A 144 15.42 3.42 1.67
CA TRP A 144 14.58 4.44 2.33
C TRP A 144 14.43 4.08 3.80
N THR A 145 14.77 5.01 4.68
CA THR A 145 14.56 4.86 6.13
C THR A 145 13.08 5.05 6.47
N ASP A 146 12.67 4.54 7.63
CA ASP A 146 11.27 4.62 8.06
C ASP A 146 10.84 6.06 8.31
N GLU A 147 11.73 6.92 8.80
CA GLU A 147 11.49 8.35 8.98
C GLU A 147 11.19 9.07 7.65
N GLU A 148 11.96 8.76 6.60
CA GLU A 148 11.76 9.31 5.26
C GLU A 148 10.44 8.81 4.65
N LEU A 149 10.10 7.54 4.88
CA LEU A 149 8.83 6.94 4.45
C LEU A 149 7.65 7.60 5.14
N GLN A 150 7.72 7.76 6.46
CA GLN A 150 6.65 8.37 7.26
C GLN A 150 6.43 9.83 6.86
N THR A 151 7.51 10.58 6.62
CA THR A 151 7.44 11.96 6.12
C THR A 151 6.77 12.03 4.75
N ALA A 152 7.15 11.15 3.83
CA ALA A 152 6.57 11.10 2.48
C ALA A 152 5.08 10.73 2.51
N VAL A 153 4.69 9.74 3.32
CA VAL A 153 3.28 9.36 3.51
C VAL A 153 2.49 10.53 4.09
N GLY A 154 2.98 11.18 5.14
CA GLY A 154 2.28 12.31 5.77
C GLY A 154 2.06 13.52 4.85
N ILE A 155 2.99 13.80 3.93
CA ILE A 155 2.80 14.84 2.90
C ILE A 155 1.76 14.37 1.87
N LEU A 156 1.88 13.15 1.35
CA LEU A 156 0.99 12.62 0.31
C LEU A 156 -0.45 12.43 0.79
N SER A 157 -0.67 11.98 2.02
CA SER A 157 -2.00 11.82 2.62
C SER A 157 -2.73 13.14 2.83
N ARG A 158 -2.01 14.28 2.83
CA ARG A 158 -2.59 15.63 2.87
C ARG A 158 -2.79 16.23 1.46
N GLY A 159 -2.65 15.43 0.41
CA GLY A 159 -2.71 15.90 -0.98
C GLY A 159 -1.43 16.58 -1.48
N GLY A 160 -0.34 16.53 -0.70
CA GLY A 160 0.92 17.17 -1.04
C GLY A 160 1.56 16.65 -2.33
N THR A 161 2.40 17.49 -2.94
CA THR A 161 3.03 17.18 -4.23
C THR A 161 4.33 16.40 -4.08
N GLN A 162 4.78 15.74 -5.16
CA GLN A 162 6.10 15.08 -5.17
C GLN A 162 7.26 16.06 -4.96
N ALA A 163 7.06 17.35 -5.28
CA ALA A 163 8.06 18.39 -5.08
C ALA A 163 8.26 18.69 -3.58
N GLU A 164 7.17 18.78 -2.82
CA GLU A 164 7.21 18.94 -1.36
C GLU A 164 7.90 17.75 -0.70
N VAL A 165 7.64 16.52 -1.15
CA VAL A 165 8.35 15.34 -0.65
C VAL A 165 9.86 15.41 -0.95
N ALA A 166 10.25 15.91 -2.13
CA ALA A 166 11.66 16.06 -2.49
C ALA A 166 12.37 17.17 -1.70
N GLU A 167 11.63 18.18 -1.24
CA GLU A 167 12.12 19.23 -0.36
C GLU A 167 12.28 18.73 1.07
N ALA A 168 11.30 17.98 1.58
CA ALA A 168 11.32 17.38 2.91
C ALA A 168 12.37 16.26 3.05
N VAL A 169 12.76 15.61 1.95
CA VAL A 169 13.76 14.54 1.93
C VAL A 169 14.95 14.89 1.01
N PRO A 170 15.78 15.89 1.38
CA PRO A 170 16.80 16.47 0.50
C PRO A 170 17.95 15.50 0.15
N HIS A 171 18.13 14.46 0.97
CA HIS A 171 19.17 13.44 0.77
C HIS A 171 18.86 12.44 -0.36
N ARG A 172 17.65 12.49 -0.93
CA ARG A 172 17.21 11.58 -2.00
C ARG A 172 17.25 12.25 -3.36
N SER A 173 17.54 11.44 -4.37
CA SER A 173 17.43 11.91 -5.75
C SER A 173 15.96 12.10 -6.14
N ARG A 174 15.66 13.15 -6.92
CA ARG A 174 14.30 13.40 -7.43
C ARG A 174 13.68 12.19 -8.14
N LYS A 175 14.49 11.40 -8.85
CA LYS A 175 14.04 10.16 -9.51
C LYS A 175 13.60 9.11 -8.48
N SER A 176 14.36 8.91 -7.40
CA SER A 176 14.00 7.97 -6.34
C SER A 176 12.70 8.42 -5.63
N VAL A 177 12.57 9.71 -5.34
CA VAL A 177 11.35 10.30 -4.75
C VAL A 177 10.15 10.06 -5.65
N SER A 178 10.24 10.35 -6.96
CA SER A 178 9.12 10.16 -7.88
C SER A 178 8.64 8.70 -7.94
N VAL A 179 9.57 7.74 -8.06
CA VAL A 179 9.22 6.30 -8.07
C VAL A 179 8.60 5.87 -6.74
N LYS A 180 9.11 6.38 -5.62
CA LYS A 180 8.59 6.02 -4.30
C LYS A 180 7.21 6.63 -4.05
N CYS A 181 7.01 7.90 -4.39
CA CYS A 181 5.71 8.57 -4.28
C CYS A 181 4.62 7.88 -5.10
N ALA A 182 4.94 7.38 -6.31
CA ALA A 182 3.99 6.61 -7.10
C ALA A 182 3.53 5.32 -6.38
N LYS A 183 4.47 4.58 -5.77
CA LYS A 183 4.16 3.39 -4.97
C LYS A 183 3.36 3.74 -3.71
N LEU A 184 3.74 4.80 -3.01
CA LEU A 184 3.05 5.24 -1.79
C LEU A 184 1.63 5.71 -2.06
N ARG A 185 1.38 6.45 -3.16
CA ARG A 185 0.01 6.84 -3.55
C ARG A 185 -0.86 5.63 -3.83
N LYS A 186 -0.33 4.63 -4.55
CA LYS A 186 -1.04 3.36 -4.77
C LYS A 186 -1.37 2.67 -3.44
N TRP A 187 -0.39 2.57 -2.55
CA TRP A 187 -0.59 1.97 -1.23
C TRP A 187 -1.61 2.72 -0.37
N ILE A 188 -1.60 4.06 -0.35
CA ILE A 188 -2.58 4.88 0.37
C ILE A 188 -3.99 4.64 -0.18
N ALA A 189 -4.14 4.59 -1.50
CA ALA A 189 -5.42 4.31 -2.16
C ALA A 189 -5.94 2.89 -1.86
N GLU A 190 -5.06 1.88 -1.84
CA GLU A 190 -5.42 0.49 -1.54
C GLU A 190 -5.77 0.26 -0.07
N ASN A 191 -5.16 1.00 0.86
CA ASN A 191 -5.35 0.81 2.30
C ASN A 191 -6.37 1.77 2.92
N GLY A 192 -7.04 2.61 2.11
CA GLY A 192 -8.07 3.51 2.59
C GLY A 192 -7.57 4.57 3.59
N MET A 193 -6.28 4.92 3.55
CA MET A 193 -5.73 6.04 4.33
C MET A 193 -6.00 7.39 3.65
N GLU A 194 -7.18 7.55 3.06
CA GLU A 194 -7.67 8.84 2.59
C GLU A 194 -8.06 9.67 3.80
N GLY A 195 -7.10 10.45 4.30
CA GLY A 195 -7.39 11.60 5.13
C GLY A 195 -8.21 12.59 4.33
N ALA A 196 -9.38 12.95 4.86
CA ALA A 196 -10.36 13.87 4.30
C ALA A 196 -9.80 15.29 4.07
N ALA A 197 -9.00 15.46 3.01
CA ALA A 197 -8.69 16.76 2.44
C ALA A 197 -9.48 16.89 1.13
N GLU A 198 -10.66 17.49 1.25
CA GLU A 198 -11.45 18.02 0.14
C GLU A 198 -10.54 18.80 -0.80
N ALA A 199 -10.34 18.27 -2.01
CA ALA A 199 -9.50 18.90 -3.02
C ALA A 199 -10.07 20.28 -3.38
N PRO A 200 -9.27 21.37 -3.37
CA PRO A 200 -9.73 22.63 -3.92
C PRO A 200 -10.08 22.43 -5.41
N PRO A 201 -11.19 23.01 -5.90
CA PRO A 201 -11.63 22.82 -7.27
C PRO A 201 -10.55 23.27 -8.25
N ALA A 202 -10.22 22.38 -9.18
CA ALA A 202 -9.23 22.59 -10.22
C ALA A 202 -9.52 23.90 -10.97
N SER A 203 -8.58 24.84 -10.90
CA SER A 203 -8.61 26.01 -11.76
C SER A 203 -8.54 25.57 -13.22
N GLU A 204 -9.57 25.95 -13.97
CA GLU A 204 -9.73 25.76 -15.39
C GLU A 204 -8.50 26.30 -16.15
N PRO A 205 -7.80 25.47 -16.94
CA PRO A 205 -6.61 25.92 -17.67
C PRO A 205 -7.03 26.83 -18.83
N ALA A 206 -6.48 28.04 -18.83
CA ALA A 206 -6.59 29.01 -19.92
C ALA A 206 -6.21 28.39 -21.29
N PRO A 207 -6.87 28.78 -22.38
CA PRO A 207 -6.66 28.20 -23.70
C PRO A 207 -5.24 28.47 -24.23
N ILE A 208 -4.52 27.39 -24.48
CA ILE A 208 -3.19 27.39 -25.09
C ILE A 208 -3.36 27.60 -26.61
N PRO A 209 -2.68 28.57 -27.26
CA PRO A 209 -2.76 28.75 -28.71
C PRO A 209 -2.14 27.55 -29.45
N ALA A 210 -2.87 27.09 -30.47
CA ALA A 210 -2.52 25.94 -31.32
C ALA A 210 -1.11 26.08 -31.93
N THR A 211 -0.20 25.21 -31.49
CA THR A 211 1.15 25.11 -32.07
C THR A 211 1.15 24.09 -33.20
N VAL A 212 1.60 24.51 -34.38
CA VAL A 212 1.65 23.75 -35.63
C VAL A 212 2.50 22.47 -35.47
N PRO A 213 2.09 21.31 -36.02
CA PRO A 213 2.86 20.07 -35.94
C PRO A 213 4.18 20.17 -36.72
N ARG A 214 5.31 20.16 -36.00
CA ARG A 214 6.64 19.98 -36.59
C ARG A 214 6.93 18.49 -36.76
N ALA A 215 7.18 18.07 -38.00
CA ALA A 215 7.52 16.70 -38.37
C ALA A 215 8.73 16.18 -37.55
N ALA A 216 8.54 15.02 -36.92
CA ALA A 216 9.56 14.34 -36.14
C ALA A 216 10.62 13.68 -37.06
N PRO A 217 11.92 13.74 -36.72
CA PRO A 217 12.95 13.00 -37.44
C PRO A 217 12.83 11.48 -37.21
N PRO A 218 13.33 10.64 -38.13
CA PRO A 218 13.24 9.19 -38.05
C PRO A 218 14.00 8.66 -36.83
N ARG A 219 13.32 7.76 -36.10
CA ARG A 219 13.81 7.06 -34.91
C ARG A 219 14.98 6.14 -35.29
N PRO A 220 16.19 6.28 -34.71
CA PRO A 220 17.27 5.33 -34.94
C PRO A 220 16.88 3.95 -34.40
N ALA A 221 17.19 2.91 -35.18
CA ALA A 221 16.88 1.51 -34.87
C ALA A 221 17.37 1.12 -33.46
N ALA A 222 16.47 0.47 -32.71
CA ALA A 222 16.73 -0.02 -31.38
C ALA A 222 17.89 -1.02 -31.41
N ARG A 223 18.90 -0.79 -30.57
CA ARG A 223 19.95 -1.78 -30.29
C ARG A 223 19.32 -2.98 -29.57
N PRO A 224 19.64 -4.23 -29.95
CA PRO A 224 19.18 -5.40 -29.23
C PRO A 224 19.80 -5.37 -27.83
N SER A 225 18.95 -5.28 -26.80
CA SER A 225 19.36 -5.43 -25.41
C SER A 225 19.73 -6.89 -25.18
N SER A 226 21.02 -7.14 -24.95
CA SER A 226 21.51 -8.38 -24.35
C SER A 226 21.11 -8.42 -22.88
N LEU A 227 19.84 -8.76 -22.63
CA LEU A 227 19.42 -9.39 -21.38
C LEU A 227 19.60 -10.88 -21.60
N GLY A 228 20.82 -11.37 -21.31
CA GLY A 228 21.08 -12.79 -21.12
C GLY A 228 20.36 -13.25 -19.85
N GLY A 229 19.04 -13.41 -19.95
CA GLY A 229 18.31 -14.26 -19.03
C GLY A 229 18.72 -15.68 -19.38
N GLU A 230 19.54 -16.29 -18.53
CA GLU A 230 19.71 -17.73 -18.52
C GLU A 230 18.32 -18.35 -18.38
N GLY A 231 17.73 -18.72 -19.52
CA GLY A 231 16.52 -19.51 -19.63
C GLY A 231 16.81 -20.93 -19.17
N GLY A 232 17.16 -21.09 -17.90
CA GLY A 232 17.15 -22.39 -17.24
C GLY A 232 15.73 -22.93 -17.33
N ALA A 233 15.58 -24.11 -17.92
CA ALA A 233 14.32 -24.84 -17.94
C ALA A 233 13.65 -24.79 -16.55
N PRO A 234 12.31 -24.71 -16.48
CA PRO A 234 11.60 -24.68 -15.20
C PRO A 234 12.08 -25.84 -14.35
N ARG A 235 12.84 -25.53 -13.29
CA ARG A 235 13.29 -26.53 -12.34
C ARG A 235 12.05 -27.09 -11.66
N ALA A 236 11.96 -28.41 -11.59
CA ALA A 236 10.90 -29.07 -10.84
C ALA A 236 10.92 -28.57 -9.38
N PRO A 237 9.75 -28.40 -8.74
CA PRO A 237 9.68 -27.99 -7.34
C PRO A 237 10.46 -28.97 -6.47
N LEU A 238 11.20 -28.43 -5.49
CA LEU A 238 11.97 -29.25 -4.57
C LEU A 238 11.02 -30.13 -3.74
N SER A 239 11.25 -31.44 -3.76
CA SER A 239 10.53 -32.37 -2.89
C SER A 239 10.86 -32.10 -1.42
N ALA A 240 9.93 -32.41 -0.50
CA ALA A 240 10.15 -32.22 0.93
C ALA A 240 11.45 -32.89 1.43
N ARG A 241 11.81 -34.05 0.89
CA ARG A 241 13.07 -34.74 1.22
C ARG A 241 14.32 -33.95 0.80
N GLN A 242 14.27 -33.25 -0.34
CA GLN A 242 15.38 -32.41 -0.79
C GLN A 242 15.56 -31.18 0.10
N VAL A 243 14.45 -30.58 0.56
CA VAL A 243 14.50 -29.46 1.51
C VAL A 243 15.12 -29.90 2.83
N GLU A 244 14.72 -31.05 3.38
CA GLU A 244 15.33 -31.58 4.62
C GLU A 244 16.82 -31.88 4.44
N ALA A 245 17.20 -32.58 3.37
CA ALA A 245 18.61 -32.87 3.09
C ALA A 245 19.45 -31.58 2.93
N HIS A 246 18.86 -30.52 2.37
CA HIS A 246 19.50 -29.21 2.26
C HIS A 246 19.68 -28.53 3.63
N LEU A 247 18.66 -28.58 4.49
CA LEU A 247 18.75 -28.05 5.86
C LEU A 247 19.78 -28.82 6.70
N ASP A 248 19.86 -30.13 6.54
CA ASP A 248 20.90 -30.96 7.20
C ASP A 248 22.30 -30.59 6.74
N ALA A 249 22.48 -30.35 5.43
CA ALA A 249 23.76 -29.95 4.87
C ALA A 249 24.21 -28.54 5.34
N LEU A 250 23.26 -27.63 5.57
CA LEU A 250 23.55 -26.30 6.10
C LEU A 250 24.03 -26.32 7.55
N GLY A 251 23.48 -27.23 8.35
CA GLY A 251 23.74 -27.30 9.78
C GLY A 251 23.27 -26.06 10.56
N HIS A 252 23.55 -26.09 11.86
CA HIS A 252 23.18 -25.06 12.83
C HIS A 252 24.44 -24.61 13.58
N ALA A 253 25.05 -23.52 13.11
CA ALA A 253 26.10 -22.82 13.82
C ALA A 253 25.46 -21.68 14.62
N ALA A 254 25.80 -21.54 15.90
CA ALA A 254 25.31 -20.43 16.72
C ALA A 254 25.57 -19.08 16.00
N PRO A 255 24.59 -18.16 15.95
CA PRO A 255 23.33 -18.14 16.71
C PRO A 255 22.14 -18.86 16.06
N TRP A 256 22.34 -19.56 14.94
CA TRP A 256 21.25 -20.15 14.15
C TRP A 256 20.76 -21.47 14.71
N THR A 257 19.59 -21.44 15.33
CA THR A 257 18.79 -22.63 15.70
C THR A 257 17.63 -22.82 14.72
N PRO A 258 16.98 -24.00 14.68
CA PRO A 258 15.77 -24.20 13.89
C PRO A 258 14.68 -23.15 14.15
N GLU A 259 14.53 -22.71 15.40
CA GLU A 259 13.57 -21.68 15.80
C GLU A 259 13.95 -20.30 15.23
N ALA A 260 15.24 -19.95 15.27
CA ALA A 260 15.74 -18.70 14.71
C ALA A 260 15.59 -18.66 13.18
N ASP A 261 15.90 -19.77 12.49
CA ASP A 261 15.70 -19.92 11.05
C ASP A 261 14.22 -19.81 10.69
N LEU A 262 13.33 -20.43 11.47
CA LEU A 262 11.88 -20.35 11.28
C LEU A 262 11.37 -18.92 11.48
N ALA A 263 11.83 -18.22 12.52
CA ALA A 263 11.47 -16.85 12.80
C ALA A 263 11.95 -15.89 11.69
N LEU A 264 13.16 -16.09 11.16
CA LEU A 264 13.67 -15.35 10.00
C LEU A 264 12.76 -15.54 8.77
N ALA A 265 12.41 -16.80 8.45
CA ALA A 265 11.57 -17.12 7.31
C ALA A 265 10.18 -16.47 7.41
N TYR A 266 9.54 -16.51 8.59
CA TYR A 266 8.25 -15.85 8.79
C TYR A 266 8.30 -14.34 8.62
N ALA A 267 9.28 -13.67 9.22
CA ALA A 267 9.39 -12.23 9.13
C ALA A 267 9.51 -11.78 7.65
N LEU A 268 10.30 -12.51 6.85
CA LEU A 268 10.48 -12.21 5.45
C LEU A 268 9.24 -12.51 4.59
N VAL A 269 8.54 -13.62 4.83
CA VAL A 269 7.30 -13.94 4.11
C VAL A 269 6.16 -12.98 4.46
N ARG A 270 6.11 -12.49 5.71
CA ARG A 270 5.15 -11.44 6.12
C ARG A 270 5.45 -10.08 5.50
N GLY A 271 6.67 -9.86 4.99
CA GLY A 271 7.08 -8.61 4.38
C GLY A 271 7.68 -7.59 5.36
N ASP A 272 8.08 -8.02 6.57
CA ASP A 272 8.72 -7.15 7.58
C ASP A 272 10.05 -6.56 7.10
N GLY A 273 10.66 -7.19 6.09
CA GLY A 273 11.97 -6.82 5.59
C GLY A 273 13.11 -7.36 6.44
N LEU A 274 14.29 -7.39 5.83
CA LEU A 274 15.46 -8.05 6.41
C LEU A 274 16.02 -7.32 7.64
N SER A 275 15.95 -5.99 7.67
CA SER A 275 16.47 -5.20 8.80
C SER A 275 15.71 -5.49 10.09
N LEU A 276 14.38 -5.45 10.05
CA LEU A 276 13.53 -5.71 11.21
C LEU A 276 13.62 -7.18 11.67
N ALA A 277 13.74 -8.12 10.72
CA ALA A 277 13.96 -9.53 11.03
C ALA A 277 15.29 -9.76 11.76
N ALA A 278 16.38 -9.15 11.28
CA ALA A 278 17.70 -9.26 11.88
C ALA A 278 17.75 -8.67 13.30
N GLU A 279 17.15 -7.49 13.50
CA GLU A 279 17.05 -6.84 14.81
C GLU A 279 16.34 -7.73 15.84
N ARG A 280 15.19 -8.32 15.47
CA ARG A 280 14.43 -9.20 16.36
C ARG A 280 15.19 -10.47 16.76
N LEU A 281 16.04 -10.96 15.87
CA LEU A 281 16.86 -12.15 16.11
C LEU A 281 18.17 -11.81 16.84
N GLY A 282 18.49 -10.52 17.02
CA GLY A 282 19.75 -10.08 17.61
C GLY A 282 20.98 -10.41 16.75
N VAL A 283 20.81 -10.52 15.43
CA VAL A 283 21.89 -10.83 14.48
C VAL A 283 22.18 -9.65 13.56
N ALA A 284 23.37 -9.63 12.95
CA ALA A 284 23.69 -8.61 11.96
C ALA A 284 22.82 -8.77 10.69
N ARG A 285 22.42 -7.65 10.07
CA ARG A 285 21.61 -7.66 8.83
C ARG A 285 22.25 -8.48 7.71
N GLU A 286 23.57 -8.38 7.55
CA GLU A 286 24.32 -9.14 6.54
C GLU A 286 24.29 -10.64 6.82
N GLU A 287 24.43 -11.03 8.09
CA GLU A 287 24.35 -12.43 8.51
C GLU A 287 22.95 -13.01 8.26
N ALA A 288 21.88 -12.27 8.59
CA ALA A 288 20.51 -12.67 8.25
C ALA A 288 20.29 -12.78 6.74
N ARG A 289 20.93 -11.90 5.94
CA ARG A 289 20.87 -11.97 4.47
C ARG A 289 21.49 -13.26 3.97
N ASP A 290 22.67 -13.57 4.46
CA ASP A 290 23.47 -14.71 4.01
C ASP A 290 22.79 -16.01 4.45
N ARG A 291 22.29 -16.05 5.69
CA ARG A 291 21.48 -17.17 6.17
C ARG A 291 20.23 -17.35 5.32
N TRP A 292 19.48 -16.29 5.00
CA TRP A 292 18.30 -16.41 4.15
C TRP A 292 18.62 -16.92 2.74
N ASN A 293 19.70 -16.42 2.11
CA ASN A 293 20.11 -16.91 0.80
C ASN A 293 20.57 -18.38 0.84
N ALA A 294 21.17 -18.79 1.96
CA ALA A 294 21.57 -20.18 2.19
C ALA A 294 20.35 -21.10 2.41
N LEU A 295 19.38 -20.69 3.22
CA LEU A 295 18.12 -21.41 3.47
C LEU A 295 17.26 -21.52 2.21
N CYS A 296 17.16 -20.45 1.42
CA CYS A 296 16.27 -20.33 0.27
C CYS A 296 17.04 -19.93 -1.00
N PRO A 297 17.80 -20.85 -1.61
CA PRO A 297 18.55 -20.57 -2.84
C PRO A 297 17.63 -20.29 -4.03
N ILE A 298 16.43 -20.88 -4.05
CA ILE A 298 15.39 -20.66 -5.07
C ILE A 298 14.25 -19.87 -4.41
N LYS A 299 14.05 -18.62 -4.83
CA LYS A 299 13.11 -17.68 -4.21
C LYS A 299 11.67 -17.79 -4.74
N GLY A 300 11.23 -19.00 -5.09
CA GLY A 300 9.85 -19.26 -5.51
C GLY A 300 8.92 -19.42 -4.30
N LEU A 301 7.62 -19.18 -4.51
CA LEU A 301 6.62 -19.23 -3.44
C LEU A 301 6.44 -20.65 -2.89
N ASP A 302 6.41 -21.65 -3.77
CA ASP A 302 6.22 -23.05 -3.41
C ASP A 302 7.43 -23.58 -2.61
N GLU A 303 8.65 -23.20 -3.02
CA GLU A 303 9.89 -23.54 -2.30
C GLU A 303 9.93 -22.88 -0.91
N GLN A 304 9.49 -21.62 -0.79
CA GLN A 304 9.40 -20.95 0.50
C GLN A 304 8.38 -21.62 1.44
N GLN A 305 7.23 -22.07 0.92
CA GLN A 305 6.25 -22.81 1.71
C GLN A 305 6.78 -24.16 2.17
N ALA A 306 7.46 -24.90 1.28
CA ALA A 306 8.09 -26.18 1.62
C ALA A 306 9.18 -26.01 2.69
N LEU A 307 10.01 -24.96 2.56
CA LEU A 307 11.02 -24.58 3.55
C LEU A 307 10.40 -24.28 4.92
N ILE A 308 9.36 -23.45 4.98
CA ILE A 308 8.69 -23.10 6.23
C ILE A 308 8.06 -24.34 6.88
N ALA A 309 7.46 -25.24 6.09
CA ALA A 309 6.90 -26.48 6.61
C ALA A 309 7.98 -27.41 7.22
N ALA A 310 9.16 -27.49 6.62
CA ALA A 310 10.29 -28.24 7.16
C ALA A 310 10.87 -27.59 8.43
N LEU A 311 11.09 -26.28 8.43
CA LEU A 311 11.58 -25.54 9.59
C LEU A 311 10.61 -25.63 10.79
N ARG A 312 9.29 -25.61 10.55
CA ARG A 312 8.28 -25.86 11.59
C ARG A 312 8.48 -27.22 12.27
N ARG A 313 8.65 -28.29 11.49
CA ARG A 313 8.84 -29.63 12.04
C ARG A 313 10.10 -29.68 12.92
N ARG A 314 11.22 -29.15 12.41
CA ARG A 314 12.49 -29.11 13.17
C ARG A 314 12.40 -28.30 14.46
N ALA A 315 11.74 -27.15 14.43
CA ALA A 315 11.54 -26.33 15.62
C ALA A 315 10.68 -27.06 16.67
N THR A 316 9.71 -27.87 16.26
CA THR A 316 8.92 -28.72 17.18
C THR A 316 9.75 -29.88 17.73
N GLU A 317 10.66 -30.47 16.94
CA GLU A 317 11.51 -31.59 17.37
C GLU A 317 12.66 -31.15 18.29
N ALA A 318 13.09 -29.89 18.21
CA ALA A 318 14.17 -29.33 19.02
C ALA A 318 13.69 -28.72 20.36
N ALA A 319 12.38 -28.49 20.53
CA ALA A 319 11.75 -27.97 21.74
C ALA A 319 11.44 -29.08 22.78
#